data_AF-A0A4Q1CCN5-F1
#
_entry.id   AF-A0A4Q1CCN5-F1
#
_cell.length_a   1.000
_cell.length_b   1.000
_cell.length_c   1.000
_cell.angle_alpha   90.00
_cell.angle_beta   90.00
_cell.angle_gamma   90.00
#
_symmetry.space_group_name_H-M   'P 1'
#
loop_
_entity.id
_entity.type
_entity.pdbx_description
1 polymer ?
#
loop_
_entity_poly.entity_id
_entity_poly.type
_entity_poly.pdbx_seq_one_letter_code
_entity_poly.pdbx_strand_id
1 'polypeptide(L)'
;MSIDAVGSNNSPAGMIQAQIPVGASIKAAYLYSAGTPYPWYANSPKTLTDYNSSGITLAGNAVTFDALVGASAIPNRPDIGNWFTARADVTSIVTSLAAGGGNFSWAVNEGTKNSFIDGEVLAIVYEHSSLATGSVVFLDGGLNTAGETSSVNFANPLGNVSDPNFVADMSLAISFSTGGSQSSQVDINGTRLTSSAGGYDDGILSDGGLITAGGIGDSNANPGSAFSTGSSSYDDELYSLKPFLSAGDTSFSIYSKNPSNDDNLFFMGLRISAEISQVNDTPAPGVPDSGSTVALLGLAAGGMAFLRRRFARA
;
A
#
# COMPACT_ATOMS: atom_id res chain seq x y z
N MET A 1 4.66 -5.95 9.89
CA MET A 1 4.56 -5.95 8.43
C MET A 1 5.96 -5.79 7.88
N SER A 2 6.20 -6.30 6.67
CA SER A 2 7.44 -6.14 5.91
C SER A 2 7.06 -5.52 4.58
N ILE A 3 7.73 -4.44 4.19
CA ILE A 3 7.50 -3.74 2.92
C ILE A 3 8.88 -3.53 2.29
N ASP A 4 8.97 -3.72 0.99
CA ASP A 4 10.16 -3.44 0.19
C ASP A 4 9.72 -3.12 -1.23
N ALA A 5 10.53 -2.37 -1.96
CA ALA A 5 10.29 -2.07 -3.36
C ALA A 5 11.51 -2.33 -4.23
N VAL A 6 11.26 -2.45 -5.53
CA VAL A 6 12.34 -2.53 -6.52
C VAL A 6 11.84 -2.06 -7.88
N GLY A 7 12.66 -1.32 -8.61
CA GLY A 7 12.36 -0.95 -10.00
C GLY A 7 13.62 -0.70 -10.81
N SER A 8 13.69 -1.19 -12.05
CA SER A 8 14.73 -0.76 -12.99
C SER A 8 14.46 -1.23 -14.41
N ASN A 9 15.17 -0.63 -15.35
CA ASN A 9 15.18 -1.05 -16.75
C ASN A 9 16.04 -2.31 -17.05
N ASN A 10 16.37 -3.11 -16.04
CA ASN A 10 17.13 -4.36 -16.18
C ASN A 10 16.22 -5.60 -16.19
N SER A 11 16.73 -6.74 -16.64
CA SER A 11 16.04 -8.04 -16.50
C SER A 11 16.95 -9.04 -15.77
N PRO A 12 16.67 -9.41 -14.49
CA PRO A 12 15.56 -8.94 -13.64
C PRO A 12 15.64 -7.44 -13.31
N ALA A 13 14.49 -6.85 -12.94
CA ALA A 13 14.40 -5.44 -12.52
C ALA A 13 15.22 -5.22 -11.24
N GLY A 14 15.23 -6.20 -10.34
CA GLY A 14 16.14 -6.23 -9.21
C GLY A 14 15.75 -7.28 -8.20
N MET A 15 16.15 -7.05 -6.95
CA MET A 15 15.89 -7.93 -5.82
C MET A 15 14.96 -7.26 -4.83
N ILE A 16 13.83 -7.89 -4.54
CA ILE A 16 12.93 -7.48 -3.47
C ILE A 16 13.16 -8.33 -2.22
N GLN A 17 13.06 -7.72 -1.06
CA GLN A 17 13.39 -8.29 0.24
C GLN A 17 12.15 -8.58 1.07
N ALA A 18 12.31 -9.50 2.02
CA ALA A 18 11.32 -9.73 3.07
C ALA A 18 12.02 -10.01 4.39
N GLN A 19 11.59 -9.33 5.45
CA GLN A 19 12.06 -9.53 6.81
C GLN A 19 10.90 -10.02 7.67
N ILE A 20 10.87 -11.32 7.94
CA ILE A 20 9.79 -11.98 8.66
C ILE A 20 10.38 -12.62 9.91
N PRO A 21 9.90 -12.32 11.14
CA PRO A 21 10.42 -12.96 12.34
C PRO A 21 10.34 -14.48 12.26
N VAL A 22 11.38 -15.18 12.72
CA VAL A 22 11.38 -16.64 12.77
C VAL A 22 10.22 -17.14 13.63
N GLY A 23 9.42 -18.05 13.08
CA GLY A 23 8.20 -18.55 13.73
C GLY A 23 6.95 -17.68 13.53
N ALA A 24 7.03 -16.59 12.76
CA ALA A 24 5.85 -15.81 12.37
C ALA A 24 4.96 -16.58 11.39
N SER A 25 3.66 -16.30 11.42
CA SER A 25 2.71 -16.81 10.42
C SER A 25 2.30 -15.68 9.48
N ILE A 26 2.53 -15.86 8.18
CA ILE A 26 2.10 -14.92 7.15
C ILE A 26 0.57 -14.94 7.05
N LYS A 27 -0.04 -13.76 7.07
CA LYS A 27 -1.49 -13.57 6.98
C LYS A 27 -1.94 -13.12 5.61
N ALA A 28 -1.14 -12.28 4.97
CA ALA A 28 -1.36 -11.80 3.62
C ALA A 28 -0.04 -11.32 3.04
N ALA A 29 0.11 -11.41 1.72
CA ALA A 29 1.15 -10.73 0.97
C ALA A 29 0.58 -10.22 -0.35
N TYR A 30 0.90 -8.98 -0.69
CA TYR A 30 0.47 -8.34 -1.93
C TYR A 30 1.67 -7.81 -2.69
N LEU A 31 1.69 -8.05 -4.01
CA LEU A 31 2.63 -7.43 -4.92
C LEU A 31 1.90 -6.36 -5.72
N TYR A 32 2.38 -5.12 -5.64
CA TYR A 32 1.92 -4.01 -6.47
C TYR A 32 2.91 -3.82 -7.63
N SER A 33 2.42 -3.42 -8.80
CA SER A 33 3.25 -3.08 -9.96
C SER A 33 2.73 -1.77 -10.57
N ALA A 34 3.54 -0.72 -10.51
CA ALA A 34 3.15 0.64 -10.90
C ALA A 34 3.56 0.92 -12.35
N GLY A 35 2.61 1.30 -13.19
CA GLY A 35 2.89 1.68 -14.58
C GLY A 35 3.30 3.15 -14.71
N THR A 36 4.13 3.43 -15.71
CA THR A 36 4.45 4.80 -16.18
C THR A 36 3.18 5.54 -16.65
N PRO A 37 3.15 6.89 -16.70
CA PRO A 37 1.90 7.62 -16.94
C PRO A 37 1.46 7.57 -18.41
N TYR A 38 0.19 7.22 -18.63
CA TYR A 38 -0.44 7.35 -19.95
C TYR A 38 -0.89 8.81 -20.20
N PRO A 39 -1.12 9.30 -21.43
CA PRO A 39 -0.69 8.78 -22.72
C PRO A 39 0.77 9.07 -23.07
N TRP A 40 1.56 9.69 -22.18
CA TRP A 40 2.96 10.00 -22.44
C TRP A 40 3.79 8.74 -22.69
N TYR A 41 3.46 7.64 -21.99
CA TYR A 41 3.98 6.30 -22.23
C TYR A 41 2.91 5.40 -22.85
N ALA A 42 2.81 5.41 -24.18
CA ALA A 42 1.74 4.74 -24.92
C ALA A 42 1.64 3.22 -24.65
N ASN A 43 2.75 2.58 -24.29
CA ASN A 43 2.84 1.14 -24.01
C ASN A 43 2.69 0.77 -22.53
N SER A 44 2.53 1.78 -21.65
CA SER A 44 2.24 1.55 -20.23
C SER A 44 1.04 0.61 -20.06
N PRO A 45 1.10 -0.35 -19.13
CA PRO A 45 -0.02 -1.23 -18.84
C PRO A 45 -1.20 -0.45 -18.25
N LYS A 46 -2.41 -0.67 -18.78
CA LYS A 46 -3.62 0.08 -18.36
C LYS A 46 -4.75 -0.83 -17.90
N THR A 47 -4.58 -2.13 -18.06
CA THR A 47 -5.59 -3.14 -17.79
C THR A 47 -4.95 -4.34 -17.10
N LEU A 48 -5.74 -5.13 -16.37
CA LEU A 48 -5.26 -6.40 -15.82
C LEU A 48 -4.71 -7.33 -16.91
N THR A 49 -5.27 -7.29 -18.12
CA THR A 49 -4.75 -8.06 -19.25
C THR A 49 -3.36 -7.58 -19.66
N ASP A 50 -3.09 -6.28 -19.68
CA ASP A 50 -1.75 -5.75 -19.98
C ASP A 50 -0.72 -6.21 -18.95
N TYR A 51 -1.06 -6.14 -17.66
CA TYR A 51 -0.18 -6.60 -16.57
C TYR A 51 0.02 -8.12 -16.61
N ASN A 52 -1.05 -8.90 -16.77
CA ASN A 52 -0.97 -10.37 -16.78
C ASN A 52 -0.32 -10.94 -18.05
N SER A 53 -0.20 -10.14 -19.11
CA SER A 53 0.51 -10.53 -20.34
C SER A 53 1.95 -10.02 -20.41
N SER A 54 2.39 -9.16 -19.49
CA SER A 54 3.77 -8.65 -19.50
C SER A 54 4.79 -9.73 -19.16
N GLY A 55 4.40 -10.72 -18.35
CA GLY A 55 5.27 -11.79 -17.87
C GLY A 55 5.97 -11.47 -16.54
N ILE A 56 5.31 -10.70 -15.66
CA ILE A 56 5.86 -10.38 -14.34
C ILE A 56 6.04 -11.63 -13.47
N THR A 57 7.18 -11.74 -12.78
CA THR A 57 7.48 -12.86 -11.87
C THR A 57 8.10 -12.41 -10.55
N LEU A 58 7.81 -13.17 -9.48
CA LEU A 58 8.44 -13.06 -8.17
C LEU A 58 9.17 -14.37 -7.83
N ALA A 59 10.49 -14.32 -7.66
CA ALA A 59 11.33 -15.51 -7.50
C ALA A 59 11.12 -16.56 -8.61
N GLY A 60 10.85 -16.11 -9.83
CA GLY A 60 10.54 -16.97 -10.98
C GLY A 60 9.12 -17.55 -11.00
N ASN A 61 8.28 -17.28 -9.99
CA ASN A 61 6.86 -17.64 -10.02
C ASN A 61 6.08 -16.56 -10.78
N ALA A 62 5.24 -16.95 -11.73
CA ALA A 62 4.37 -16.01 -12.44
C ALA A 62 3.40 -15.34 -11.47
N VAL A 63 3.27 -14.01 -11.57
CA VAL A 63 2.31 -13.23 -10.80
C VAL A 63 1.06 -13.01 -11.62
N THR A 64 -0.11 -13.24 -11.01
CA THR A 64 -1.41 -12.92 -11.61
C THR A 64 -2.07 -11.81 -10.82
N PHE A 65 -2.21 -10.66 -11.45
CA PHE A 65 -2.89 -9.49 -10.91
C PHE A 65 -4.40 -9.63 -11.06
N ASP A 66 -5.11 -9.32 -9.99
CA ASP A 66 -6.57 -9.44 -9.88
C ASP A 66 -7.26 -8.11 -9.54
N ALA A 67 -6.49 -7.10 -9.13
CA ALA A 67 -6.97 -5.75 -8.87
C ALA A 67 -6.16 -4.73 -9.66
N LEU A 68 -6.86 -3.71 -10.17
CA LEU A 68 -6.28 -2.57 -10.86
C LEU A 68 -6.75 -1.31 -10.14
N VAL A 69 -5.79 -0.47 -9.80
CA VAL A 69 -5.97 0.90 -9.34
C VAL A 69 -5.64 1.80 -10.54
N GLY A 70 -6.50 2.75 -10.89
CA GLY A 70 -6.28 3.51 -12.12
C GLY A 70 -7.39 4.47 -12.52
N ALA A 71 -7.07 5.37 -13.44
CA ALA A 71 -8.00 6.31 -14.08
C ALA A 71 -9.30 5.67 -14.58
N SER A 72 -9.21 4.40 -15.00
CA SER A 72 -10.29 3.56 -15.54
C SER A 72 -10.55 2.29 -14.74
N ALA A 73 -10.03 2.19 -13.51
CA ALA A 73 -10.36 1.11 -12.60
C ALA A 73 -11.84 1.15 -12.22
N ILE A 74 -12.36 0.09 -11.58
CA ILE A 74 -13.71 0.11 -11.00
C ILE A 74 -13.54 0.10 -9.47
N PRO A 75 -13.96 1.16 -8.75
CA PRO A 75 -14.64 2.37 -9.24
C PRO A 75 -13.71 3.29 -10.05
N ASN A 76 -14.27 4.03 -11.00
CA ASN A 76 -13.53 4.94 -11.87
C ASN A 76 -12.88 6.07 -11.05
N ARG A 77 -11.56 6.20 -11.12
CA ARG A 77 -10.76 7.19 -10.37
C ARG A 77 -10.06 8.19 -11.30
N PRO A 78 -10.78 9.00 -12.11
CA PRO A 78 -10.15 9.95 -13.03
C PRO A 78 -9.36 11.05 -12.32
N ASP A 79 -9.62 11.25 -11.03
CA ASP A 79 -8.95 12.17 -10.12
C ASP A 79 -7.50 11.77 -9.80
N ILE A 80 -7.15 10.49 -10.00
CA ILE A 80 -5.75 10.03 -9.88
C ILE A 80 -4.98 10.24 -11.19
N GLY A 81 -5.53 10.96 -12.17
CA GLY A 81 -4.85 11.24 -13.42
C GLY A 81 -4.77 10.01 -14.33
N ASN A 82 -3.64 9.80 -14.99
CA ASN A 82 -3.44 8.70 -15.96
C ASN A 82 -2.49 7.62 -15.42
N TRP A 83 -2.52 7.41 -14.11
CA TRP A 83 -1.77 6.38 -13.41
C TRP A 83 -2.55 5.07 -13.38
N PHE A 84 -1.81 3.97 -13.45
CA PHE A 84 -2.34 2.62 -13.33
C PHE A 84 -1.37 1.80 -12.50
N THR A 85 -1.88 1.13 -11.47
CA THR A 85 -1.12 0.23 -10.60
C THR A 85 -1.91 -1.06 -10.43
N ALA A 86 -1.31 -2.20 -10.73
CA ALA A 86 -1.94 -3.48 -10.48
C ALA A 86 -1.54 -4.04 -9.12
N ARG A 87 -2.44 -4.79 -8.48
CA ARG A 87 -2.18 -5.54 -7.25
C ARG A 87 -2.49 -7.03 -7.46
N ALA A 88 -1.65 -7.89 -6.93
CA ALA A 88 -1.82 -9.33 -6.90
C ALA A 88 -1.74 -9.84 -5.45
N ASP A 89 -2.62 -10.77 -5.06
CA ASP A 89 -2.42 -11.58 -3.86
C ASP A 89 -1.35 -12.64 -4.12
N VAL A 90 -0.18 -12.46 -3.50
CA VAL A 90 0.98 -13.37 -3.60
C VAL A 90 1.20 -14.15 -2.29
N THR A 91 0.19 -14.21 -1.42
CA THR A 91 0.29 -14.87 -0.10
C THR A 91 0.78 -16.31 -0.22
N SER A 92 0.28 -17.06 -1.20
CA SER A 92 0.68 -18.46 -1.44
C SER A 92 2.14 -18.59 -1.87
N ILE A 93 2.61 -17.70 -2.76
CA ILE A 93 4.00 -17.64 -3.24
C ILE A 93 4.92 -17.35 -2.05
N VAL A 94 4.63 -16.27 -1.31
CA VAL A 94 5.49 -15.82 -0.19
C VAL A 94 5.48 -16.84 0.94
N THR A 95 4.33 -17.46 1.27
CA THR A 95 4.26 -18.52 2.29
C THR A 95 5.12 -19.72 1.91
N SER A 96 5.17 -20.08 0.63
CA SER A 96 6.03 -21.16 0.16
C SER A 96 7.52 -20.80 0.19
N LEU A 97 7.88 -19.57 -0.15
CA LEU A 97 9.28 -19.12 -0.23
C LEU A 97 9.89 -18.79 1.13
N ALA A 98 9.08 -18.33 2.07
CA ALA A 98 9.51 -17.82 3.38
C ALA A 98 9.00 -18.66 4.56
N ALA A 99 8.76 -19.96 4.34
CA ALA A 99 8.31 -20.87 5.39
C ALA A 99 9.26 -20.86 6.59
N GLY A 100 8.72 -20.55 7.78
CA GLY A 100 9.48 -20.49 9.04
C GLY A 100 10.06 -19.11 9.39
N GLY A 101 9.99 -18.13 8.48
CA GLY A 101 10.53 -16.79 8.69
C GLY A 101 12.05 -16.69 8.48
N GLY A 102 12.56 -15.47 8.48
CA GLY A 102 13.93 -15.12 8.15
C GLY A 102 14.02 -13.83 7.32
N ASN A 103 15.22 -13.59 6.80
CA ASN A 103 15.47 -12.53 5.81
C ASN A 103 15.60 -13.18 4.44
N PHE A 104 14.85 -12.68 3.47
CA PHE A 104 14.80 -13.22 2.12
C PHE A 104 15.07 -12.13 1.10
N SER A 105 15.50 -12.55 -0.08
CA SER A 105 15.72 -11.67 -1.22
C SER A 105 15.40 -12.46 -2.49
N TRP A 106 14.49 -11.92 -3.31
CA TRP A 106 13.94 -12.58 -4.49
C TRP A 106 14.05 -11.69 -5.71
N ALA A 107 14.45 -12.28 -6.84
CA ALA A 107 14.45 -11.55 -8.10
C ALA A 107 13.02 -11.23 -8.53
N VAL A 108 12.81 -9.99 -8.96
CA VAL A 108 11.57 -9.53 -9.62
C VAL A 108 11.87 -9.28 -11.10
N ASN A 109 11.01 -9.79 -11.97
CA ASN A 109 11.11 -9.56 -13.41
C ASN A 109 9.82 -8.89 -13.87
N GLU A 110 9.93 -7.81 -14.63
CA GLU A 110 8.78 -7.06 -15.18
C GLU A 110 8.37 -7.51 -16.60
N GLY A 111 9.12 -8.49 -17.13
CA GLY A 111 8.88 -9.11 -18.42
C GLY A 111 9.03 -8.14 -19.60
N THR A 112 8.10 -8.21 -20.54
CA THR A 112 8.14 -7.45 -21.80
C THR A 112 7.81 -5.97 -21.67
N LYS A 113 7.35 -5.53 -20.49
CA LYS A 113 6.94 -4.15 -20.20
C LYS A 113 7.86 -3.41 -19.23
N ASN A 114 9.05 -3.95 -18.99
CA ASN A 114 10.02 -3.43 -18.03
C ASN A 114 10.26 -1.91 -18.17
N SER A 115 10.50 -1.38 -19.37
CA SER A 115 10.67 0.08 -19.58
C SER A 115 9.39 0.94 -19.45
N PHE A 116 8.28 0.35 -19.01
CA PHE A 116 6.98 1.00 -18.86
C PHE A 116 6.32 0.72 -17.50
N ILE A 117 7.01 -0.02 -16.64
CA ILE A 117 6.65 -0.29 -15.25
C ILE A 117 7.73 0.41 -14.42
N ASP A 118 7.33 1.27 -13.50
CA ASP A 118 8.28 2.01 -12.66
C ASP A 118 8.88 1.12 -11.57
N GLY A 119 8.15 0.10 -11.15
CA GLY A 119 8.63 -0.91 -10.21
C GLY A 119 7.53 -1.69 -9.52
N GLU A 120 7.96 -2.56 -8.62
CA GLU A 120 7.12 -3.38 -7.76
C GLU A 120 7.29 -3.03 -6.27
N VAL A 121 6.21 -3.20 -5.50
CA VAL A 121 6.21 -3.13 -4.03
C VAL A 121 5.65 -4.42 -3.47
N LEU A 122 6.37 -5.07 -2.55
CA LEU A 122 5.93 -6.27 -1.85
C LEU A 122 5.56 -5.92 -0.42
N ALA A 123 4.27 -6.01 -0.08
CA ALA A 123 3.76 -5.75 1.25
C ALA A 123 3.29 -7.04 1.92
N ILE A 124 3.88 -7.40 3.06
CA ILE A 124 3.63 -8.65 3.78
C ILE A 124 3.10 -8.35 5.18
N VAL A 125 1.96 -8.96 5.52
CA VAL A 125 1.38 -8.96 6.86
C VAL A 125 1.68 -10.32 7.51
N TYR A 126 2.20 -10.29 8.73
CA TYR A 126 2.47 -11.48 9.51
C TYR A 126 2.03 -11.26 10.97
N GLU A 127 1.68 -12.36 11.64
CA GLU A 127 1.51 -12.40 13.08
C GLU A 127 2.73 -13.05 13.73
N HIS A 128 3.10 -12.59 14.92
CA HIS A 128 4.12 -13.22 15.74
C HIS A 128 3.88 -12.87 17.21
N SER A 129 4.13 -13.82 18.12
CA SER A 129 3.83 -13.66 19.56
C SER A 129 4.65 -12.59 20.26
N SER A 130 5.79 -12.18 19.67
CA SER A 130 6.62 -11.09 20.19
C SER A 130 6.14 -9.69 19.81
N LEU A 131 5.13 -9.58 18.94
CA LEU A 131 4.60 -8.28 18.51
C LEU A 131 3.48 -7.84 19.45
N ALA A 132 3.41 -6.54 19.72
CA ALA A 132 2.23 -5.97 20.37
C ALA A 132 0.99 -6.21 19.51
N THR A 133 -0.15 -6.42 20.16
CA THR A 133 -1.45 -6.43 19.48
C THR A 133 -1.68 -5.10 18.78
N GLY A 134 -2.20 -5.16 17.56
CA GLY A 134 -2.42 -3.98 16.74
C GLY A 134 -3.02 -4.32 15.39
N SER A 135 -3.17 -3.29 14.56
CA SER A 135 -3.71 -3.39 13.22
C SER A 135 -2.65 -3.08 12.17
N VAL A 136 -2.78 -3.75 11.03
CA VAL A 136 -2.11 -3.37 9.79
C VAL A 136 -3.19 -3.05 8.77
N VAL A 137 -3.06 -1.92 8.10
CA VAL A 137 -3.98 -1.47 7.05
C VAL A 137 -3.17 -1.13 5.81
N PHE A 138 -3.65 -1.57 4.66
CA PHE A 138 -3.16 -1.11 3.36
C PHE A 138 -4.25 -0.26 2.72
N LEU A 139 -3.92 1.00 2.45
CA LEU A 139 -4.73 1.86 1.59
C LEU A 139 -4.11 1.80 0.21
N ASP A 140 -4.76 1.07 -0.69
CA ASP A 140 -4.45 1.02 -2.10
C ASP A 140 -5.65 1.53 -2.91
N GLY A 141 -5.39 2.30 -3.96
CA GLY A 141 -6.47 3.02 -4.65
C GLY A 141 -6.05 4.28 -5.38
N GLY A 142 -4.79 4.70 -5.18
CA GLY A 142 -4.25 5.89 -5.81
C GLY A 142 -4.77 7.16 -5.15
N LEU A 143 -3.89 8.13 -5.04
CA LEU A 143 -4.20 9.45 -4.52
C LEU A 143 -4.90 10.31 -5.57
N ASN A 144 -5.98 11.02 -5.20
CA ASN A 144 -6.39 12.21 -5.93
C ASN A 144 -5.26 13.24 -5.95
N THR A 145 -4.72 13.56 -7.12
CA THR A 145 -3.56 14.47 -7.23
C THR A 145 -3.84 15.87 -6.66
N ALA A 146 -5.09 16.34 -6.77
CA ALA A 146 -5.54 17.61 -6.20
C ALA A 146 -5.63 17.60 -4.66
N GLY A 147 -5.67 16.41 -4.07
CA GLY A 147 -5.69 16.15 -2.64
C GLY A 147 -6.88 15.32 -2.19
N GLU A 148 -6.66 14.44 -1.23
CA GLU A 148 -7.67 13.55 -0.65
C GLU A 148 -7.43 13.36 0.85
N THR A 149 -8.50 13.17 1.62
CA THR A 149 -8.42 12.85 3.04
C THR A 149 -8.99 11.47 3.28
N SER A 150 -8.18 10.60 3.89
CA SER A 150 -8.65 9.36 4.51
C SER A 150 -8.79 9.52 6.01
N SER A 151 -9.79 8.87 6.61
CA SER A 151 -10.00 8.84 8.06
C SER A 151 -9.81 7.43 8.58
N VAL A 152 -9.10 7.28 9.70
CA VAL A 152 -8.89 6.01 10.37
C VAL A 152 -9.54 6.09 11.75
N ASN A 153 -10.50 5.21 12.00
CA ASN A 153 -11.26 5.14 13.23
C ASN A 153 -10.74 3.97 14.09
N PHE A 154 -10.53 4.21 15.37
CA PHE A 154 -10.14 3.17 16.32
C PHE A 154 -11.37 2.52 16.95
N ALA A 155 -11.26 1.23 17.26
CA ALA A 155 -12.31 0.51 17.99
C ALA A 155 -12.45 1.00 19.44
N ASN A 156 -11.34 1.47 20.03
CA ASN A 156 -11.27 2.06 21.35
C ASN A 156 -10.35 3.29 21.33
N PRO A 157 -10.56 4.29 22.22
CA PRO A 157 -9.64 5.41 22.35
C PRO A 157 -8.19 4.94 22.56
N LEU A 158 -7.22 5.63 21.95
CA LEU A 158 -5.81 5.29 22.08
C LEU A 158 -5.34 5.31 23.54
N GLY A 159 -4.49 4.35 23.89
CA GLY A 159 -3.80 4.31 25.18
C GLY A 159 -2.64 5.31 25.26
N ASN A 160 -1.61 4.97 26.04
CA ASN A 160 -0.43 5.82 26.17
C ASN A 160 0.44 5.75 24.89
N VAL A 161 0.29 6.74 24.02
CA VAL A 161 1.07 6.86 22.76
C VAL A 161 2.56 7.15 22.99
N SER A 162 2.94 7.63 24.19
CA SER A 162 4.33 7.85 24.56
C SER A 162 5.04 6.58 25.08
N ASP A 163 4.35 5.45 25.17
CA ASP A 163 4.99 4.16 25.47
C ASP A 163 6.03 3.84 24.37
N PRO A 164 7.29 3.53 24.74
CA PRO A 164 8.30 3.10 23.78
C PRO A 164 7.86 1.91 22.91
N ASN A 165 6.98 1.04 23.43
CA ASN A 165 6.45 -0.13 22.73
C ASN A 165 5.18 0.15 21.91
N PHE A 166 4.57 1.33 22.06
CA PHE A 166 3.52 1.75 21.13
C PHE A 166 4.15 1.87 19.74
N VAL A 167 3.53 1.32 18.70
CA VAL A 167 3.95 1.48 17.31
C VAL A 167 2.88 2.25 16.58
N ALA A 168 3.27 3.20 15.74
CA ALA A 168 2.38 3.93 14.85
C ALA A 168 3.23 4.42 13.69
N ASP A 169 3.38 3.57 12.69
CA ASP A 169 4.21 3.82 11.51
C ASP A 169 3.35 3.86 10.25
N MET A 170 3.76 4.70 9.31
CA MET A 170 3.18 4.82 7.99
C MET A 170 4.27 4.69 6.93
N SER A 171 4.06 3.79 5.98
CA SER A 171 4.83 3.63 4.76
C SER A 171 4.06 4.24 3.60
N LEU A 172 4.74 4.97 2.72
CA LEU A 172 4.19 5.41 1.44
C LEU A 172 4.92 4.66 0.33
N ALA A 173 4.24 4.38 -0.78
CA ALA A 173 4.90 4.02 -2.03
C ALA A 173 4.46 4.95 -3.17
N ILE A 174 5.46 5.45 -3.89
CA ILE A 174 5.31 6.49 -4.90
C ILE A 174 6.06 6.05 -6.16
N SER A 175 5.40 6.12 -7.31
CA SER A 175 6.04 5.94 -8.61
C SER A 175 6.15 7.24 -9.39
N PHE A 176 7.07 7.25 -10.36
CA PHE A 176 7.34 8.37 -11.26
C PHE A 176 7.72 9.67 -10.56
N SER A 177 8.47 9.55 -9.46
CA SER A 177 8.99 10.70 -8.73
C SER A 177 10.52 10.73 -8.83
N THR A 178 11.09 11.92 -9.02
CA THR A 178 12.54 12.16 -8.84
C THR A 178 12.87 12.81 -7.50
N GLY A 179 11.87 12.94 -6.62
CA GLY A 179 11.89 13.81 -5.46
C GLY A 179 11.89 15.30 -5.85
N GLY A 180 12.19 16.17 -4.90
CA GLY A 180 12.29 17.61 -5.13
C GLY A 180 10.97 18.21 -5.61
N SER A 181 10.93 18.63 -6.87
CA SER A 181 9.71 19.20 -7.46
C SER A 181 8.64 18.16 -7.78
N GLN A 182 8.99 16.88 -7.85
CA GLN A 182 8.06 15.76 -8.03
C GLN A 182 7.93 15.07 -6.68
N SER A 183 7.13 15.65 -5.79
CA SER A 183 6.95 15.12 -4.43
C SER A 183 5.51 15.29 -3.98
N SER A 184 5.09 14.36 -3.14
CA SER A 184 3.82 14.34 -2.46
C SER A 184 3.92 14.98 -1.07
N GLN A 185 2.84 15.61 -0.65
CA GLN A 185 2.68 16.20 0.67
C GLN A 185 1.70 15.36 1.47
N VAL A 186 2.00 15.17 2.75
CA VAL A 186 1.10 14.47 3.69
C VAL A 186 0.94 15.29 4.96
N ASP A 187 -0.31 15.42 5.42
CA ASP A 187 -0.70 16.01 6.68
C ASP A 187 -1.44 14.96 7.54
N ILE A 188 -1.12 14.92 8.84
CA ILE A 188 -1.85 14.12 9.83
C ILE A 188 -2.59 15.07 10.76
N ASN A 189 -3.92 14.90 10.88
CA ASN A 189 -4.78 15.79 11.65
C ASN A 189 -4.58 17.28 11.30
N GLY A 190 -4.35 17.57 10.00
CA GLY A 190 -4.09 18.92 9.49
C GLY A 190 -2.69 19.48 9.79
N THR A 191 -1.80 18.69 10.39
CA THR A 191 -0.41 19.06 10.65
C THR A 191 0.51 18.38 9.65
N ARG A 192 1.39 19.16 9.01
CA ARG A 192 2.36 18.67 8.02
C ARG A 192 3.25 17.57 8.59
N LEU A 193 3.22 16.39 7.95
CA LEU A 193 4.15 15.29 8.18
C LEU A 193 5.36 15.38 7.25
N THR A 194 5.12 15.54 5.95
CA THR A 194 6.19 15.65 4.94
C THR A 194 5.75 16.51 3.75
N SER A 195 6.72 17.21 3.16
CA SER A 195 6.58 17.95 1.90
C SER A 195 7.49 17.41 0.79
N SER A 196 8.14 16.28 1.05
CA SER A 196 9.23 15.74 0.24
C SER A 196 9.03 14.29 -0.18
N ALA A 197 7.94 13.65 0.23
CA ALA A 197 7.71 12.24 -0.07
C ALA A 197 7.77 11.98 -1.57
N GLY A 198 8.65 11.09 -2.01
CA GLY A 198 8.91 10.77 -3.39
C GLY A 198 10.40 10.64 -3.67
N GLY A 199 10.72 9.86 -4.68
CA GLY A 199 12.10 9.52 -5.00
C GLY A 199 12.14 8.27 -5.86
N TYR A 200 13.34 7.69 -5.92
CA TYR A 200 13.64 6.51 -6.72
C TYR A 200 14.72 5.66 -6.03
N ASP A 201 14.85 5.74 -4.72
CA ASP A 201 15.86 5.04 -3.92
C ASP A 201 15.70 3.52 -3.94
N ASP A 202 14.50 3.01 -4.25
CA ASP A 202 14.25 1.60 -4.57
C ASP A 202 14.40 1.27 -6.07
N GLY A 203 14.82 2.23 -6.88
CA GLY A 203 15.01 2.02 -8.30
C GLY A 203 16.15 2.80 -8.91
N ILE A 204 15.91 3.42 -10.06
CA ILE A 204 16.90 4.15 -10.83
C ILE A 204 16.34 5.47 -11.35
N LEU A 205 17.22 6.45 -11.56
CA LEU A 205 16.86 7.73 -12.18
C LEU A 205 16.61 7.57 -13.69
N SER A 206 15.52 6.90 -14.03
CA SER A 206 15.06 6.67 -15.40
C SER A 206 13.58 6.31 -15.37
N ASP A 207 12.80 6.82 -16.32
CA ASP A 207 11.44 6.34 -16.55
C ASP A 207 11.43 4.81 -16.72
N GLY A 208 10.43 4.13 -16.14
CA GLY A 208 10.44 2.67 -16.02
C GLY A 208 11.34 2.16 -14.87
N GLY A 209 11.59 3.01 -13.88
CA GLY A 209 12.42 2.67 -12.72
C GLY A 209 12.32 3.68 -11.58
N LEU A 210 11.43 4.68 -11.69
CA LEU A 210 11.24 5.71 -10.67
C LEU A 210 10.26 5.19 -9.62
N ILE A 211 10.77 4.52 -8.60
CA ILE A 211 9.97 3.91 -7.54
C ILE A 211 10.65 4.10 -6.18
N THR A 212 9.83 4.38 -5.17
CA THR A 212 10.23 4.41 -3.75
C THR A 212 9.11 3.83 -2.90
N ALA A 213 9.44 3.14 -1.81
CA ALA A 213 8.51 2.73 -0.78
C ALA A 213 9.17 2.60 0.60
N GLY A 214 8.61 3.28 1.60
CA GLY A 214 9.10 3.18 2.98
C GLY A 214 8.97 1.78 3.56
N GLY A 215 10.07 1.16 3.94
CA GLY A 215 10.14 -0.27 4.22
C GLY A 215 11.48 -0.73 4.76
N ILE A 216 12.04 -1.77 4.13
CA ILE A 216 13.28 -2.41 4.56
C ILE A 216 14.47 -1.57 4.12
N GLY A 217 15.31 -1.18 5.08
CA GLY A 217 16.47 -0.31 4.80
C GLY A 217 16.22 1.13 5.23
N ASP A 218 14.96 1.49 5.39
CA ASP A 218 14.50 2.83 5.69
C ASP A 218 14.44 3.14 7.18
N SER A 219 14.35 4.43 7.47
CA SER A 219 14.28 4.93 8.82
C SER A 219 13.21 5.99 8.96
N ASN A 220 12.72 6.18 10.18
CA ASN A 220 11.83 7.30 10.49
C ASN A 220 12.60 8.65 10.56
N ALA A 221 13.87 8.67 10.11
CA ALA A 221 14.74 9.84 10.13
C ALA A 221 14.66 10.60 8.79
N ASN A 222 13.44 10.96 8.40
CA ASN A 222 13.14 11.82 7.26
C ASN A 222 13.60 13.27 7.53
N PRO A 223 13.49 14.21 6.57
CA PRO A 223 14.05 15.54 6.73
C PRO A 223 13.55 16.22 8.01
N GLY A 224 14.47 16.75 8.82
CA GLY A 224 14.15 17.26 10.16
C GLY A 224 13.12 18.40 10.19
N SER A 225 12.89 19.06 9.04
CA SER A 225 11.74 19.95 8.84
C SER A 225 10.73 19.28 7.91
N ALA A 226 9.48 19.18 8.35
CA ALA A 226 8.37 18.65 7.55
C ALA A 226 8.03 19.51 6.31
N PHE A 227 8.61 20.71 6.20
CA PHE A 227 8.52 21.62 5.04
C PHE A 227 9.75 21.58 4.13
N SER A 228 10.67 20.65 4.37
CA SER A 228 11.83 20.50 3.51
C SER A 228 11.38 20.11 2.10
N THR A 229 12.00 20.74 1.11
CA THR A 229 11.85 20.39 -0.31
C THR A 229 13.24 20.02 -0.80
N GLY A 230 13.46 18.80 -1.28
CA GLY A 230 14.80 18.30 -1.58
C GLY A 230 14.81 17.00 -2.36
N SER A 231 16.00 16.58 -2.80
CA SER A 231 16.25 15.38 -3.61
C SER A 231 15.75 14.10 -2.92
N SER A 232 15.50 13.07 -3.73
CA SER A 232 15.11 11.69 -3.39
C SER A 232 15.97 10.94 -2.34
N SER A 233 17.01 11.55 -1.77
CA SER A 233 17.96 10.87 -0.86
C SER A 233 17.82 11.31 0.59
N TYR A 234 16.74 12.01 0.94
CA TYR A 234 16.55 12.60 2.27
C TYR A 234 15.26 12.18 2.98
N ASP A 235 14.29 11.67 2.23
CA ASP A 235 13.02 11.15 2.73
C ASP A 235 13.03 9.66 2.39
N ASP A 236 12.79 8.81 3.38
CA ASP A 236 12.83 7.34 3.24
C ASP A 236 11.39 6.77 3.21
N GLU A 237 10.37 7.62 2.97
CA GLU A 237 8.94 7.30 2.86
C GLU A 237 8.30 6.52 4.04
N LEU A 238 9.06 6.32 5.13
CA LEU A 238 8.67 5.62 6.34
C LEU A 238 8.59 6.61 7.51
N TYR A 239 7.40 6.83 8.03
CA TYR A 239 7.13 7.90 9.00
C TYR A 239 6.61 7.36 10.33
N SER A 240 7.01 8.01 11.43
CA SER A 240 6.30 7.83 12.70
C SER A 240 5.09 8.75 12.78
N LEU A 241 3.93 8.19 13.09
CA LEU A 241 2.70 8.92 13.35
C LEU A 241 2.57 9.34 14.83
N LYS A 242 3.41 8.83 15.74
CA LYS A 242 3.34 9.13 17.18
C LYS A 242 3.25 10.63 17.51
N PRO A 243 4.01 11.53 16.86
CA PRO A 243 3.95 12.97 17.17
C PRO A 243 2.60 13.63 16.86
N PHE A 244 1.74 12.96 16.09
CA PHE A 244 0.46 13.47 15.60
C PHE A 244 -0.74 12.84 16.31
N LEU A 245 -0.48 11.91 17.22
CA LEU A 245 -1.48 11.16 17.97
C LEU A 245 -1.37 11.49 19.46
N SER A 246 -2.49 11.41 20.16
CA SER A 246 -2.61 11.64 21.60
C SER A 246 -3.37 10.50 22.28
N ALA A 247 -3.08 10.29 23.57
CA ALA A 247 -3.88 9.41 24.40
C ALA A 247 -5.34 9.90 24.42
N GLY A 248 -6.28 8.98 24.20
CA GLY A 248 -7.71 9.28 24.10
C GLY A 248 -8.21 9.59 22.69
N ASP A 249 -7.34 9.69 21.67
CA ASP A 249 -7.80 9.85 20.28
C ASP A 249 -8.66 8.65 19.87
N THR A 250 -9.80 8.91 19.25
CA THR A 250 -10.70 7.88 18.71
C THR A 250 -10.53 7.69 17.20
N SER A 251 -9.83 8.60 16.54
CA SER A 251 -9.61 8.61 15.11
C SER A 251 -8.45 9.55 14.76
N PHE A 252 -7.92 9.41 13.55
CA PHE A 252 -7.06 10.42 12.95
C PHE A 252 -7.33 10.53 11.45
N SER A 253 -6.97 11.67 10.85
CA SER A 253 -7.10 11.92 9.42
C SER A 253 -5.73 11.98 8.75
N ILE A 254 -5.64 11.43 7.55
CA ILE A 254 -4.49 11.51 6.67
C ILE A 254 -4.93 12.29 5.44
N TYR A 255 -4.41 13.50 5.27
CA TYR A 255 -4.56 14.25 4.02
C TYR A 255 -3.30 14.10 3.21
N SER A 256 -3.44 13.84 1.93
CA SER A 256 -2.31 13.74 1.03
C SER A 256 -2.62 14.45 -0.28
N LYS A 257 -1.58 14.96 -0.94
CA LYS A 257 -1.67 15.74 -2.17
C LYS A 257 -0.41 15.54 -3.00
N ASN A 258 -0.55 15.54 -4.32
CA ASN A 258 0.55 15.63 -5.26
C ASN A 258 0.56 17.05 -5.89
N PRO A 259 1.33 18.01 -5.36
CA PRO A 259 1.44 19.36 -5.92
C PRO A 259 1.89 19.42 -7.38
N SER A 260 2.74 18.52 -7.84
CA SER A 260 3.27 18.53 -9.21
C SER A 260 2.29 17.95 -10.23
N ASN A 261 1.34 17.14 -9.78
CA ASN A 261 0.42 16.32 -10.57
C ASN A 261 1.15 15.33 -11.49
N ASP A 262 2.42 15.02 -11.18
CA ASP A 262 3.26 14.19 -12.03
C ASP A 262 3.93 13.00 -11.33
N ASP A 263 3.73 12.80 -10.03
CA ASP A 263 3.99 11.52 -9.35
C ASP A 263 2.69 10.73 -9.03
N ASN A 264 2.87 9.49 -8.57
CA ASN A 264 1.79 8.57 -8.24
C ASN A 264 1.97 7.96 -6.85
N LEU A 265 1.38 8.57 -5.82
CA LEU A 265 1.21 7.93 -4.52
C LEU A 265 0.08 6.88 -4.64
N PHE A 266 0.47 5.61 -4.81
CA PHE A 266 -0.48 4.53 -5.11
C PHE A 266 -0.78 3.60 -3.94
N PHE A 267 0.08 3.60 -2.91
CA PHE A 267 -0.03 2.74 -1.75
C PHE A 267 0.39 3.46 -0.47
N MET A 268 -0.32 3.14 0.61
CA MET A 268 0.04 3.51 1.97
C MET A 268 -0.14 2.32 2.91
N GLY A 269 0.89 2.00 3.68
CA GLY A 269 0.86 0.95 4.71
C GLY A 269 0.86 1.53 6.11
N LEU A 270 -0.13 1.20 6.93
CA LEU A 270 -0.20 1.60 8.33
C LEU A 270 0.06 0.41 9.24
N ARG A 271 0.86 0.62 10.28
CA ARG A 271 1.03 -0.31 11.40
C ARG A 271 0.84 0.44 12.70
N ILE A 272 -0.18 0.07 13.48
CA ILE A 272 -0.47 0.73 14.76
C ILE A 272 -0.75 -0.26 15.88
N SER A 273 -0.26 0.03 17.09
CA SER A 273 -0.56 -0.70 18.33
C SER A 273 -1.93 -0.33 18.90
N ALA A 274 -2.94 -0.39 18.04
CA ALA A 274 -4.35 -0.18 18.37
C ALA A 274 -5.21 -0.98 17.39
N GLU A 275 -6.44 -1.29 17.79
CA GLU A 275 -7.42 -1.89 16.90
C GLU A 275 -8.09 -0.80 16.06
N ILE A 276 -7.92 -0.87 14.75
CA ILE A 276 -8.65 -0.05 13.79
C ILE A 276 -10.01 -0.70 13.54
N SER A 277 -11.08 0.04 13.79
CA SER A 277 -12.46 -0.42 13.54
C SER A 277 -12.87 -0.18 12.09
N GLN A 278 -12.39 0.92 11.50
CA GLN A 278 -12.79 1.32 10.15
C GLN A 278 -11.78 2.28 9.53
N VAL A 279 -11.71 2.25 8.20
CA VAL A 279 -11.00 3.22 7.37
C VAL A 279 -12.00 3.80 6.38
N ASN A 280 -12.18 5.12 6.39
CA ASN A 280 -13.15 5.90 5.63
C ASN A 280 -14.63 5.58 5.94
N ASP A 281 -15.45 6.61 6.21
CA ASP A 281 -16.87 6.47 6.57
C ASP A 281 -17.84 6.44 5.37
N THR A 282 -17.32 6.37 4.14
CA THR A 282 -18.17 6.23 2.95
C THR A 282 -17.48 5.37 1.89
N PRO A 283 -18.03 4.20 1.54
CA PRO A 283 -17.74 3.60 0.25
C PRO A 283 -18.04 4.64 -0.82
N ALA A 284 -17.13 4.79 -1.81
CA ALA A 284 -17.48 5.53 -3.00
C ALA A 284 -18.81 4.97 -3.56
N PRO A 285 -19.78 5.81 -3.98
CA PRO A 285 -21.05 5.33 -4.50
C PRO A 285 -20.80 4.31 -5.61
N GLY A 286 -21.17 3.04 -5.38
CA GLY A 286 -21.05 1.97 -6.37
C GLY A 286 -19.86 1.01 -6.22
N VAL A 287 -19.12 1.03 -5.11
CA VAL A 287 -18.19 -0.07 -4.77
C VAL A 287 -18.94 -1.11 -3.94
N PRO A 288 -19.20 -2.33 -4.46
CA PRO A 288 -19.67 -3.42 -3.62
C PRO A 288 -18.53 -3.82 -2.68
N ASP A 289 -18.70 -3.55 -1.39
CA ASP A 289 -17.86 -4.18 -0.37
C ASP A 289 -18.13 -5.68 -0.38
N SER A 290 -17.22 -6.45 -1.00
CA SER A 290 -17.30 -7.91 -1.07
C SER A 290 -17.48 -8.55 0.32
N GLY A 291 -17.01 -7.90 1.39
CA GLY A 291 -17.21 -8.34 2.78
C GLY A 291 -18.62 -8.11 3.34
N SER A 292 -19.22 -6.94 3.10
CA SER A 292 -20.55 -6.61 3.64
C SER A 292 -21.68 -7.29 2.86
N THR A 293 -21.48 -7.49 1.55
CA THR A 293 -22.45 -8.18 0.68
C THR A 293 -22.59 -9.66 1.06
N VAL A 294 -21.47 -10.32 1.43
CA VAL A 294 -21.46 -11.72 1.89
C VAL A 294 -22.08 -11.86 3.29
N ALA A 295 -21.85 -10.92 4.19
CA ALA A 295 -22.47 -10.90 5.51
C ALA A 295 -24.01 -10.72 5.42
N LEU A 296 -24.49 -9.85 4.54
CA LEU A 296 -25.92 -9.59 4.35
C LEU A 296 -26.64 -10.80 3.71
N LEU A 297 -26.02 -11.45 2.72
CA LEU A 297 -26.55 -12.69 2.12
C LEU A 297 -26.54 -13.87 3.10
N GLY A 298 -25.49 -13.99 3.93
CA GLY A 298 -25.41 -15.02 4.97
C GLY A 298 -26.50 -14.88 6.04
N LEU A 299 -26.78 -13.65 6.47
CA LEU A 299 -27.86 -13.35 7.42
C LEU A 299 -29.26 -13.60 6.82
N ALA A 300 -29.47 -13.24 5.55
CA ALA A 300 -30.73 -13.48 4.85
C ALA A 300 -31.00 -14.99 4.63
N ALA A 301 -29.98 -15.76 4.23
CA ALA A 301 -30.09 -17.20 4.04
C ALA A 301 -30.29 -17.94 5.38
N GLY A 302 -29.58 -17.53 6.43
CA GLY A 302 -29.76 -18.05 7.79
C GLY A 302 -31.14 -17.76 8.37
N GLY A 303 -31.65 -16.53 8.18
CA GLY A 303 -32.98 -16.12 8.60
C GLY A 303 -34.10 -16.92 7.92
N MET A 304 -33.99 -17.15 6.60
CA MET A 304 -34.98 -17.97 5.87
C MET A 304 -34.92 -19.46 6.25
N ALA A 305 -33.74 -20.01 6.53
CA ALA A 305 -33.60 -21.38 7.00
C ALA A 305 -34.20 -21.58 8.41
N PHE A 306 -34.03 -20.60 9.29
CA PHE A 306 -34.61 -20.61 10.64
C PHE A 306 -36.14 -20.50 10.61
N LEU A 307 -36.69 -19.62 9.76
CA LEU A 307 -38.14 -19.50 9.55
C LEU A 307 -38.74 -20.80 8.99
N ARG A 308 -38.10 -21.43 7.99
CA ARG A 308 -38.54 -22.74 7.47
C ARG A 308 -38.57 -23.84 8.53
N ARG A 309 -37.56 -23.89 9.42
CA ARG A 309 -37.53 -24.88 10.52
C ARG A 309 -38.59 -24.65 11.59
N ARG A 310 -38.98 -23.39 11.83
CA ARG A 310 -40.01 -23.03 12.82
C ARG A 310 -41.42 -23.36 12.33
N PHE A 311 -41.71 -23.20 11.04
CA PHE A 311 -43.02 -23.55 10.47
C PHE A 311 -43.19 -25.02 10.10
N ALA A 312 -42.09 -25.79 9.99
CA ALA A 312 -42.16 -27.24 9.80
C ALA A 312 -42.34 -28.05 11.11
N ARG A 313 -42.40 -27.37 12.27
CA ARG A 313 -42.57 -27.97 13.60
C ARG A 313 -43.83 -27.47 14.35
N ALA A 314 -44.76 -26.83 13.63
CA ALA A 314 -46.07 -26.44 14.13
C ALA A 314 -47.15 -27.33 13.48
#